data_AF-A0A8T6VCP3-F1
#
_entry.id   AF-A0A8T6VCP3-F1
#
_cell.length_a   1.000
_cell.length_b   1.000
_cell.length_c   1.000
_cell.angle_alpha   90.00
_cell.angle_beta   90.00
_cell.angle_gamma   90.00
#
_symmetry.space_group_name_H-M   'P 1'
#
loop_
_entity.id
_entity.type
_entity.pdbx_description
1 polymer ?
#
loop_
_entity_poly.entity_id
_entity_poly.type
_entity_poly.pdbx_seq_one_letter_code
_entity_poly.pdbx_strand_id
1 'polypeptide(L)' 'GFTWKAISSSKFLYVRDAEKDKVIGEAGKKLGTKSYIAVPIKLGRKTIGVLNINSLQKNAFDK' A
#
# COMPACT_ATOMS: atom_id res chain seq x y z
N GLY A 1 0.64 -9.25 2.18
CA GLY A 1 -0.30 -8.16 1.86
C GLY A 1 0.26 -6.83 2.33
N PHE A 2 0.05 -5.78 1.54
CA PHE A 2 0.67 -4.47 1.76
C PHE A 2 0.25 -3.78 3.07
N THR A 3 -0.98 -3.99 3.54
CA THR A 3 -1.41 -3.56 4.89
C THR A 3 -0.48 -4.09 5.98
N TRP A 4 -0.22 -5.41 6.01
CA TRP A 4 0.66 -6.02 7.01
C TRP A 4 2.11 -5.56 6.88
N LYS A 5 2.57 -5.34 5.64
CA LYS A 5 3.92 -4.82 5.39
C LYS A 5 4.09 -3.41 5.95
N ALA A 6 3.08 -2.54 5.81
CA ALA A 6 3.09 -1.20 6.38
C ALA A 6 3.07 -1.23 7.92
N ILE A 7 2.29 -2.13 8.53
CA ILE A 7 2.26 -2.31 9.99
C ILE A 7 3.62 -2.76 10.53
N SER A 8 4.14 -3.88 10.01
CA SER A 8 5.37 -4.50 10.49
C SER A 8 6.61 -3.64 10.26
N SER A 9 6.66 -2.89 9.15
CA SER A 9 7.77 -1.97 8.90
C SER A 9 7.60 -0.62 9.60
N SER A 10 6.38 -0.24 9.99
CA SER A 10 6.03 1.11 10.45
C SER A 10 6.50 2.22 9.50
N LYS A 11 6.59 1.89 8.21
CA LYS A 11 7.00 2.78 7.11
C LYS A 11 5.85 2.98 6.13
N PHE A 12 5.82 4.19 5.59
CA PHE A 12 5.04 4.51 4.41
C PHE A 12 5.46 3.62 3.23
N LEU A 13 4.49 3.08 2.51
CA LEU A 13 4.72 2.35 1.26
C LEU A 13 4.06 3.11 0.12
N TYR A 14 4.82 3.30 -0.95
CA TYR A 14 4.29 3.80 -2.22
C TYR A 14 4.73 2.87 -3.34
N VAL A 15 3.74 2.33 -4.04
CA VAL A 15 3.93 1.44 -5.18
C VAL A 15 3.30 2.08 -6.41
N ARG A 16 4.16 2.43 -7.36
CA ARG A 16 3.82 3.04 -8.63
C ARG A 16 3.20 2.08 -9.64
N ASP A 17 3.64 0.82 -9.60
CA ASP A 17 3.20 -0.25 -10.47
C ASP A 17 3.03 -1.54 -9.65
N ALA A 18 1.77 -1.86 -9.33
CA ALA A 18 1.39 -3.01 -8.53
C ALA A 18 1.62 -4.35 -9.25
N GLU A 19 1.75 -4.36 -10.59
CA GLU A 19 2.05 -5.58 -11.33
C GLU A 19 3.47 -6.07 -11.03
N LYS A 20 4.41 -5.14 -10.85
CA LYS A 20 5.81 -5.40 -10.48
C LYS A 20 6.01 -5.59 -8.98
N ASP A 21 4.98 -5.34 -8.18
CA ASP A 21 5.05 -5.45 -6.73
C ASP A 21 4.87 -6.91 -6.27
N LYS A 22 5.71 -7.29 -5.30
CA LYS A 22 5.70 -8.59 -4.63
C LYS A 22 4.90 -8.60 -3.34
N VAL A 23 4.50 -7.42 -2.84
CA VAL A 23 3.84 -7.27 -1.53
C VAL A 23 2.32 -7.37 -1.63
N ILE A 24 1.73 -6.76 -2.67
CA ILE A 24 0.30 -6.93 -2.99
C ILE A 24 0.05 -8.38 -3.43
N GLY A 25 -0.99 -8.99 -2.84
CA GLY A 25 -1.39 -10.34 -3.21
C GLY A 25 -2.21 -10.35 -4.51
N GLU A 26 -2.33 -11.53 -5.12
CA GLU A 26 -3.07 -11.74 -6.36
C GLU A 26 -4.51 -11.23 -6.33
N ALA A 27 -5.20 -11.34 -5.18
CA ALA A 27 -6.55 -10.81 -5.02
C ALA A 27 -6.60 -9.28 -5.24
N GLY A 28 -5.63 -8.53 -4.71
CA GLY A 28 -5.57 -7.07 -4.89
C GLY A 28 -5.29 -6.67 -6.33
N LYS A 29 -4.45 -7.45 -7.03
CA LYS A 29 -4.20 -7.27 -8.48
C LYS A 29 -5.45 -7.56 -9.30
N LYS A 30 -6.15 -8.66 -9.01
CA LYS A 30 -7.41 -9.03 -9.69
C LYS A 30 -8.55 -8.02 -9.47
N LEU A 31 -8.57 -7.36 -8.32
CA LEU A 31 -9.50 -6.24 -8.06
C LEU A 31 -9.13 -4.95 -8.80
N GLY A 32 -8.04 -4.94 -9.57
CA GLY A 32 -7.68 -3.83 -10.45
C GLY A 32 -6.72 -2.80 -9.82
N THR A 33 -6.17 -3.05 -8.63
CA THR A 33 -5.20 -2.13 -8.03
C THR A 33 -3.92 -2.10 -8.86
N LYS A 34 -3.63 -0.96 -9.50
CA LYS A 34 -2.45 -0.73 -10.35
C LYS A 34 -1.38 0.15 -9.69
N SER A 35 -1.77 0.99 -8.74
CA SER A 35 -0.85 1.68 -7.84
C SER A 35 -1.51 1.89 -6.49
N TYR A 36 -0.72 2.02 -5.43
CA TYR A 36 -1.26 2.24 -4.09
C TYR A 36 -0.28 2.97 -3.17
N ILE A 37 -0.85 3.58 -2.14
CA ILE A 37 -0.16 4.15 -1.00
C ILE A 37 -0.69 3.45 0.26
N ALA A 38 0.22 3.05 1.16
CA ALA A 38 -0.10 2.55 2.48
C ALA A 38 0.57 3.42 3.54
N VAL A 39 -0.23 4.13 4.34
CA VAL A 39 0.26 5.03 5.39
C VAL A 39 -0.03 4.43 6.77
N PRO A 40 0.99 4.05 7.55
CA PRO A 40 0.80 3.62 8.92
C PRO A 40 0.22 4.74 9.79
N ILE A 41 -0.83 4.44 10.54
CA ILE A 41 -1.40 5.33 11.55
C ILE A 41 -0.77 4.96 12.90
N LYS A 42 -0.11 5.93 13.53
CA LYS A 42 0.67 5.71 14.76
C LYS A 42 0.03 6.36 15.97
N LEU A 43 0.05 5.65 17.09
CA LEU A 43 -0.21 6.17 18.42
C LEU A 43 1.06 5.96 19.26
N GLY A 44 1.80 7.03 19.49
CA GLY A 44 3.16 6.95 20.05
C GLY A 44 4.07 6.11 19.16
N ARG A 45 4.69 5.07 19.74
CA ARG A 45 5.58 4.14 19.02
C ARG A 45 4.85 2.96 18.36
N LYS A 46 3.54 2.81 18.59
CA LYS A 46 2.75 1.68 18.09
C LYS A 46 2.01 2.06 16.81
N THR A 47 2.10 1.22 15.78
CA THR A 47 1.20 1.30 14.62
C THR A 47 -0.14 0.67 14.99
N ILE A 48 -1.22 1.44 14.90
CA ILE A 48 -2.59 1.02 15.27
C ILE A 48 -3.48 0.74 14.06
N GLY A 49 -3.05 1.14 12.87
CA GLY A 49 -3.80 0.95 11.64
C GLY A 49 -3.01 1.36 10.41
N VAL A 50 -3.62 1.22 9.24
CA VAL A 50 -3.04 1.65 7.95
C VAL A 50 -4.14 2.27 7.10
N LEU A 51 -3.89 3.48 6.61
CA LEU A 51 -4.69 4.08 5.55
C LEU A 51 -4.18 3.57 4.20
N ASN A 52 -5.04 2.87 3.46
CA ASN A 52 -4.74 2.37 2.13
C ASN A 52 -5.46 3.22 1.09
N ILE A 53 -4.72 3.78 0.15
CA ILE A 53 -5.25 4.52 -1.00
C ILE A 53 -4.85 3.73 -2.24
N ASN A 54 -5.84 3.17 -2.94
CA ASN A 54 -5.62 2.36 -4.13
C ASN A 54 -6.09 3.11 -5.38
N SER A 55 -5.44 2.88 -6.50
CA SER A 55 -5.84 3.41 -7.80
C SER A 55 -5.87 2.32 -8.86
N LEU A 56 -6.81 2.46 -9.80
CA LEU A 56 -6.89 1.64 -11.00
C LEU A 56 -5.90 2.10 -12.10
N GLN A 57 -5.13 3.15 -11.83
CA GLN A 57 -4.12 3.71 -12.72
C GLN A 57 -2.71 3.48 -12.15
N LYS A 58 -1.71 3.25 -13.03
CA LYS A 58 -0.29 3.24 -12.64
C LYS A 58 0.17 4.67 -12.37
N ASN A 59 1.14 4.85 -11.48
CA ASN A 59 1.71 6.15 -11.12
C ASN A 59 0.68 7.22 -10.69
N ALA A 60 -0.43 6.86 -10.05
CA ALA A 60 -1.54 7.80 -9.82
C ALA A 60 -1.28 8.94 -8.81
N PHE A 61 -0.07 9.03 -8.25
CA PHE A 61 0.25 9.88 -7.09
C PHE A 61 1.59 10.61 -7.26
N ASP A 62 2.05 10.80 -8.49
CA ASP A 62 3.31 11.47 -8.84
C ASP A 62 3.13 12.93 -9.32
N LYS A 63 1.92 13.48 -9.12
CA LYS A 63 1.55 14.87 -9.40
C LYS A 63 1.22 15.63 -8.12
#